data_AF-A0A7J3NTE4-F1
#
_entry.id   AF-A0A7J3NTE4-F1
#
_cell.length_a   1.000
_cell.length_b   1.000
_cell.length_c   1.000
_cell.angle_alpha   90.00
_cell.angle_beta   90.00
_cell.angle_gamma   90.00
#
_symmetry.space_group_name_H-M   'P 1'
#
loop_
_entity.id
_entity.type
_entity.pdbx_description
1 polymer ?
#
loop_
_entity_poly.entity_id
_entity_poly.type
_entity_poly.pdbx_seq_one_letter_code
_entity_poly.pdbx_strand_id
1 'polypeptide(L)'
;MKKLVESSGVEVAFKEVDVVTTGTFGAMCSSGAIINLGHSDPPMKIQNAWINDVPICHPGAAVDLYIGATAMSETRPFEYGGGHVIEDLISGKEVELRATAYGTDCYPRTQLRTTITKDDLNQFYLINFRNCYQRYVCATNSRDETIYTYMGKLLPRFGNATFAGTGELNPLMNDPDYETIGVGTRIFLGGTQGYVIGEGTQHDPKNGYGTIMVRGDCKKMNPKFIRGAAFTKYGTTMYVGIGIPIPILNIGLARKTAIRDEE
;
A
#
# COMPACT_ATOMS: atom_id res chain seq x y z
N MET A 1 12.01 -10.60 -21.51
CA MET A 1 13.28 -9.87 -21.36
C MET A 1 14.43 -10.80 -20.95
N LYS A 2 14.55 -11.18 -19.68
CA LYS A 2 15.66 -11.98 -19.11
C LYS A 2 16.12 -13.18 -19.96
N LYS A 3 15.21 -14.11 -20.27
CA LYS A 3 15.51 -15.29 -21.10
C LYS A 3 16.00 -14.93 -22.52
N LEU A 4 15.45 -13.87 -23.09
CA LEU A 4 15.79 -13.42 -24.45
C LEU A 4 17.17 -12.76 -24.49
N VAL A 5 17.52 -11.99 -23.46
CA VAL A 5 18.87 -11.43 -23.33
C VAL A 5 19.90 -12.55 -23.15
N GLU A 6 19.59 -13.55 -22.33
CA GLU A 6 20.45 -14.73 -22.12
C GLU A 6 20.65 -15.55 -23.42
N SER A 7 19.58 -15.79 -24.18
CA SER A 7 19.65 -16.62 -25.39
C SER A 7 20.16 -15.90 -26.63
N SER A 8 19.90 -14.60 -26.74
CA SER A 8 19.97 -13.87 -28.01
C SER A 8 20.65 -12.50 -27.90
N GLY A 9 21.05 -12.07 -26.70
CA GLY A 9 21.71 -10.80 -26.47
C GLY A 9 20.73 -9.63 -26.29
N VAL A 10 21.26 -8.54 -25.71
CA VAL A 10 20.46 -7.37 -25.33
C VAL A 10 20.00 -6.56 -26.56
N GLU A 11 20.76 -6.57 -27.64
CA GLU A 11 20.42 -5.88 -28.89
C GLU A 11 19.21 -6.48 -29.57
N VAL A 12 19.07 -7.82 -29.52
CA VAL A 12 17.90 -8.53 -30.04
C VAL A 12 16.71 -8.25 -29.14
N ALA A 13 16.87 -8.40 -27.83
CA ALA A 13 15.80 -8.15 -26.88
C ALA A 13 15.24 -6.71 -26.95
N PHE A 14 16.11 -5.72 -27.16
CA PHE A 14 15.73 -4.33 -27.37
C PHE A 14 14.85 -4.13 -28.61
N LYS A 15 15.09 -4.88 -29.69
CA LYS A 15 14.30 -4.78 -30.93
C LYS A 15 12.96 -5.50 -30.87
N GLU A 16 12.86 -6.54 -30.04
CA GLU A 16 11.69 -7.43 -29.98
C GLU A 16 10.73 -7.12 -28.83
N VAL A 17 11.18 -6.42 -27.78
CA VAL A 17 10.37 -6.19 -26.58
C VAL A 17 10.09 -4.70 -26.40
N ASP A 18 8.81 -4.33 -26.53
CA ASP A 18 8.38 -2.95 -26.32
C ASP A 18 8.23 -2.59 -24.83
N VAL A 19 7.75 -3.54 -24.02
CA VAL A 19 7.40 -3.31 -22.60
C VAL A 19 7.76 -4.52 -21.75
N VAL A 20 8.32 -4.27 -20.57
CA VAL A 20 8.50 -5.28 -19.52
C VAL A 20 7.55 -4.97 -18.36
N THR A 21 6.71 -5.94 -17.99
CA THR A 21 5.82 -5.81 -16.83
C THR A 21 6.55 -6.24 -15.56
N THR A 22 6.63 -5.33 -14.58
CA THR A 22 7.22 -5.59 -13.26
C THR A 22 6.14 -5.57 -12.19
N GLY A 23 6.45 -6.03 -10.98
CA GLY A 23 5.50 -5.94 -9.89
C GLY A 23 6.00 -6.38 -8.53
N THR A 24 5.21 -6.03 -7.53
CA THR A 24 5.40 -6.41 -6.13
C THR A 24 4.06 -6.67 -5.46
N PHE A 25 4.05 -7.60 -4.52
CA PHE A 25 2.95 -7.82 -3.59
C PHE A 25 3.53 -8.04 -2.21
N GLY A 26 3.39 -7.04 -1.33
CA GLY A 26 4.05 -7.06 -0.04
C GLY A 26 3.28 -6.28 1.02
N ALA A 27 3.62 -6.53 2.28
CA ALA A 27 3.05 -5.82 3.41
C ALA A 27 3.55 -4.36 3.41
N MET A 28 2.62 -3.41 3.32
CA MET A 28 2.89 -1.99 3.24
C MET A 28 2.23 -1.27 4.43
N CYS A 29 2.95 -1.17 5.55
CA CYS A 29 2.45 -0.50 6.76
C CYS A 29 2.18 1.01 6.54
N SER A 30 2.84 1.63 5.57
CA SER A 30 2.68 3.04 5.17
C SER A 30 1.48 3.27 4.24
N SER A 31 0.44 2.46 4.38
CA SER A 31 -0.78 2.51 3.56
C SER A 31 -1.95 3.13 4.31
N GLY A 32 -2.92 3.62 3.54
CA GLY A 32 -4.22 3.99 4.05
C GLY A 32 -5.13 4.52 2.97
N ALA A 33 -6.31 4.94 3.37
CA ALA A 33 -7.32 5.43 2.45
C ALA A 33 -7.96 6.73 2.94
N ILE A 34 -8.14 7.67 2.03
CA ILE A 34 -8.99 8.85 2.23
C ILE A 34 -10.41 8.45 1.84
N ILE A 35 -11.36 8.76 2.73
CA ILE A 35 -12.78 8.61 2.47
C ILE A 35 -13.52 9.92 2.71
N ASN A 36 -14.59 10.13 1.97
CA ASN A 36 -15.59 11.15 2.25
C ASN A 36 -16.95 10.44 2.39
N LEU A 37 -17.61 10.64 3.54
CA LEU A 37 -18.85 9.95 3.87
C LEU A 37 -20.10 10.59 3.23
N GLY A 38 -20.01 11.82 2.74
CA GLY A 38 -21.18 12.68 2.58
C GLY A 38 -21.74 13.14 3.93
N HIS A 39 -22.67 14.10 3.88
CA HIS A 39 -23.31 14.60 5.09
C HIS A 39 -24.54 13.76 5.45
N SER A 40 -24.69 13.51 6.75
CA SER A 40 -25.97 13.08 7.32
C SER A 40 -26.96 14.24 7.38
N ASP A 41 -28.23 13.94 7.62
CA ASP A 41 -29.26 14.93 7.92
C ASP A 41 -29.80 14.69 9.35
N PRO A 42 -29.67 15.65 10.29
CA PRO A 42 -28.93 16.90 10.16
C PRO A 42 -27.41 16.71 10.01
N PRO A 43 -26.68 17.69 9.45
CA PRO A 43 -25.26 17.57 9.14
C PRO A 43 -24.38 17.51 10.38
N MET A 44 -23.22 16.87 10.21
CA MET A 44 -22.25 16.60 11.27
C MET A 44 -20.86 17.08 10.87
N LYS A 45 -20.13 17.67 11.82
CA LYS A 45 -18.69 17.94 11.74
C LYS A 45 -17.96 16.98 12.66
N ILE A 46 -17.52 15.86 12.09
CA ILE A 46 -16.94 14.75 12.85
C ILE A 46 -15.71 15.26 13.61
N GLN A 47 -15.59 14.86 14.87
CA GLN A 47 -14.42 15.08 15.71
C GLN A 47 -13.65 13.76 15.92
N ASN A 48 -14.37 12.69 16.26
CA ASN A 48 -13.82 11.35 16.37
C ASN A 48 -14.69 10.38 15.58
N ALA A 49 -14.07 9.39 14.92
CA ALA A 49 -14.77 8.35 14.19
C ALA A 49 -14.09 6.99 14.37
N TRP A 50 -14.91 5.95 14.27
CA TRP A 50 -14.51 4.56 14.28
C TRP A 50 -15.25 3.81 13.18
N ILE A 51 -14.55 2.90 12.50
CA ILE A 51 -15.17 1.95 11.57
C ILE A 51 -14.84 0.53 12.05
N ASN A 52 -15.86 -0.28 12.38
CA ASN A 52 -15.68 -1.59 13.02
C ASN A 52 -14.70 -1.53 14.22
N ASP A 53 -14.90 -0.54 15.10
CA ASP A 53 -14.05 -0.21 16.25
C ASP A 53 -12.59 0.14 15.94
N VAL A 54 -12.22 0.34 14.68
CA VAL A 54 -10.92 0.88 14.31
C VAL A 54 -10.99 2.41 14.38
N PRO A 55 -10.16 3.08 15.20
CA PRO A 55 -10.14 4.52 15.28
C PRO A 55 -9.63 5.09 13.95
N ILE A 56 -10.36 6.07 13.41
CA ILE A 56 -10.08 6.70 12.13
C ILE A 56 -9.59 8.12 12.39
N CYS A 57 -8.51 8.50 11.71
CA CYS A 57 -7.99 9.87 11.79
C CYS A 57 -8.96 10.82 11.09
N HIS A 58 -9.27 11.96 11.71
CA HIS A 58 -9.98 13.07 11.09
C HIS A 58 -8.96 14.14 10.69
N PRO A 59 -8.42 14.11 9.45
CA PRO A 59 -7.39 15.05 9.04
C PRO A 59 -7.95 16.38 8.52
N GLY A 60 -9.28 16.53 8.40
CA GLY A 60 -9.87 17.53 7.49
C GLY A 60 -11.16 18.18 8.01
N ALA A 61 -12.11 18.39 7.11
CA ALA A 61 -13.41 18.98 7.39
C ALA A 61 -14.49 18.27 6.57
N ALA A 62 -15.76 18.48 6.86
CA ALA A 62 -16.35 18.03 8.12
C ALA A 62 -16.42 16.48 8.21
N VAL A 63 -16.46 15.79 7.07
CA VAL A 63 -16.68 14.34 6.94
C VAL A 63 -15.59 13.64 6.11
N ASP A 64 -14.48 14.34 5.85
CA ASP A 64 -13.25 13.76 5.29
C ASP A 64 -12.47 13.01 6.38
N LEU A 65 -12.20 11.73 6.14
CA LEU A 65 -11.52 10.84 7.08
C LEU A 65 -10.35 10.12 6.42
N TYR A 66 -9.36 9.72 7.23
CA TYR A 66 -8.24 8.90 6.79
C TYR A 66 -8.15 7.60 7.61
N ILE A 67 -8.33 6.47 6.92
CA ILE A 67 -8.17 5.12 7.46
C ILE A 67 -6.70 4.73 7.34
N GLY A 68 -5.97 4.74 8.46
CA GLY A 68 -4.59 4.25 8.50
C GLY A 68 -4.55 2.72 8.57
N ALA A 69 -3.81 2.06 7.67
CA ALA A 69 -3.82 0.59 7.58
C ALA A 69 -3.36 -0.12 8.86
N THR A 70 -2.50 0.54 9.64
CA THR A 70 -1.92 0.02 10.90
C THR A 70 -2.73 0.39 12.14
N ALA A 71 -3.77 1.21 12.01
CA ALA A 71 -4.65 1.51 13.14
C ALA A 71 -5.37 0.22 13.54
N MET A 72 -5.23 -0.19 14.81
CA MET A 72 -5.83 -1.43 15.29
C MET A 72 -7.21 -1.18 15.87
N SER A 73 -8.08 -2.17 15.76
CA SER A 73 -9.37 -2.17 16.44
C SER A 73 -9.19 -2.08 17.95
N GLU A 74 -10.00 -1.26 18.61
CA GLU A 74 -10.03 -1.14 20.07
C GLU A 74 -10.57 -2.43 20.73
N THR A 75 -11.41 -3.18 20.02
CA THR A 75 -12.06 -4.41 20.51
C THR A 75 -11.37 -5.70 20.05
N ARG A 76 -10.61 -5.66 18.94
CA ARG A 76 -9.86 -6.80 18.39
C ARG A 76 -8.40 -6.41 18.03
N PRO A 77 -7.60 -5.95 19.00
CA PRO A 77 -6.22 -5.55 18.75
C PRO A 77 -5.39 -6.73 18.24
N PHE A 78 -4.38 -6.45 17.40
CA PHE A 78 -3.52 -7.47 16.75
C PHE A 78 -4.25 -8.48 15.84
N GLU A 79 -5.55 -8.36 15.63
CA GLU A 79 -6.35 -9.25 14.77
C GLU A 79 -7.03 -8.48 13.64
N TYR A 80 -7.60 -7.31 13.95
CA TYR A 80 -8.34 -6.49 13.00
C TYR A 80 -7.92 -5.01 13.09
N GLY A 81 -7.93 -4.32 11.97
CA GLY A 81 -7.40 -2.96 11.86
C GLY A 81 -7.74 -2.28 10.55
N GLY A 82 -7.19 -1.10 10.30
CA GLY A 82 -7.57 -0.27 9.16
C GLY A 82 -7.34 -0.93 7.80
N GLY A 83 -6.30 -1.76 7.66
CA GLY A 83 -6.09 -2.56 6.45
C GLY A 83 -7.23 -3.53 6.16
N HIS A 84 -7.81 -4.11 7.22
CA HIS A 84 -8.97 -5.00 7.12
C HIS A 84 -10.25 -4.21 6.80
N VAL A 85 -10.45 -3.02 7.41
CA VAL A 85 -11.56 -2.12 7.05
C VAL A 85 -11.52 -1.74 5.57
N ILE A 86 -10.34 -1.40 5.05
CA ILE A 86 -10.15 -1.06 3.64
C ILE A 86 -10.50 -2.26 2.75
N GLU A 87 -10.00 -3.46 3.07
CA GLU A 87 -10.33 -4.69 2.35
C GLU A 87 -11.83 -5.00 2.37
N ASP A 88 -12.47 -4.90 3.54
CA ASP A 88 -13.89 -5.18 3.72
C ASP A 88 -14.76 -4.23 2.88
N LEU A 89 -14.45 -2.92 2.90
CA LEU A 89 -15.12 -1.93 2.06
C LEU A 89 -14.89 -2.21 0.56
N ILE A 90 -13.66 -2.50 0.14
CA ILE A 90 -13.35 -2.86 -1.27
C ILE A 90 -14.17 -4.08 -1.70
N SER A 91 -14.32 -5.06 -0.81
CA SER A 91 -15.10 -6.28 -1.00
C SER A 91 -16.62 -6.04 -1.01
N GLY A 92 -17.07 -4.81 -0.77
CA GLY A 92 -18.50 -4.46 -0.72
C GLY A 92 -19.20 -4.91 0.56
N LYS A 93 -18.46 -5.23 1.63
CA LYS A 93 -19.06 -5.58 2.92
C LYS A 93 -19.55 -4.33 3.63
N GLU A 94 -20.60 -4.51 4.42
CA GLU A 94 -21.05 -3.49 5.37
C GLU A 94 -20.09 -3.39 6.55
N VAL A 95 -19.82 -2.16 6.97
CA VAL A 95 -19.01 -1.85 8.16
C VAL A 95 -19.78 -0.87 9.05
N GLU A 96 -19.67 -1.02 10.37
CA GLU A 96 -20.28 -0.10 11.32
C GLU A 96 -19.44 1.17 11.43
N LEU A 97 -20.04 2.33 11.14
CA LEU A 97 -19.49 3.66 11.40
C LEU A 97 -20.08 4.22 12.69
N ARG A 98 -19.19 4.62 13.60
CA ARG A 98 -19.53 5.42 14.79
C ARG A 98 -18.78 6.73 14.73
N ALA A 99 -19.44 7.85 14.98
CA ALA A 99 -18.80 9.15 15.04
C ALA A 99 -19.37 10.03 16.17
N THR A 100 -18.54 10.92 16.69
CA THR A 100 -18.90 11.94 17.67
C THR A 100 -18.44 13.32 17.22
N ALA A 101 -19.16 14.36 17.61
CA ALA A 101 -18.88 15.76 17.32
C ALA A 101 -19.34 16.65 18.47
N TYR A 102 -18.76 17.85 18.57
CA TYR A 102 -19.11 18.85 19.59
C TYR A 102 -20.40 19.64 19.30
N GLY A 103 -20.92 19.59 18.06
CA GLY A 103 -22.13 20.29 17.63
C GLY A 103 -21.90 21.80 17.41
N THR A 104 -22.46 22.33 16.32
CA THR A 104 -22.51 23.78 16.04
C THR A 104 -23.83 24.13 15.36
N ASP A 105 -24.13 25.42 15.19
CA ASP A 105 -25.34 25.86 14.46
C ASP A 105 -25.39 25.31 13.02
N CYS A 106 -24.25 25.24 12.34
CA CYS A 106 -24.16 24.67 10.98
C CYS A 106 -24.10 23.13 10.95
N TYR A 107 -23.74 22.50 12.08
CA TYR A 107 -23.52 21.05 12.19
C TYR A 107 -24.07 20.54 13.53
N PRO A 108 -25.41 20.50 13.70
CA PRO A 108 -26.01 20.30 15.02
C PRO A 108 -25.93 18.85 15.48
N ARG A 109 -25.68 17.88 14.58
CA ARG A 109 -25.56 16.46 14.96
C ARG A 109 -24.26 16.23 15.73
N THR A 110 -24.38 15.66 16.93
CA THR A 110 -23.25 15.35 17.84
C THR A 110 -22.87 13.86 17.85
N GLN A 111 -23.77 12.98 17.41
CA GLN A 111 -23.54 11.54 17.37
C GLN A 111 -24.11 10.91 16.08
N LEU A 112 -23.40 9.92 15.56
CA LEU A 112 -23.81 9.11 14.43
C LEU A 112 -23.41 7.65 14.68
N ARG A 113 -24.34 6.73 14.48
CA ARG A 113 -24.07 5.30 14.39
C ARG A 113 -24.88 4.73 13.25
N THR A 114 -24.22 4.12 12.28
CA THR A 114 -24.85 3.56 11.07
C THR A 114 -23.96 2.48 10.49
N THR A 115 -24.48 1.70 9.54
CA THR A 115 -23.66 0.89 8.64
C THR A 115 -23.43 1.62 7.33
N ILE A 116 -22.29 1.37 6.70
CA ILE A 116 -21.93 1.89 5.37
C ILE A 116 -21.25 0.80 4.55
N THR A 117 -21.33 0.94 3.23
CA THR A 117 -20.56 0.20 2.22
C THR A 117 -19.68 1.16 1.43
N LYS A 118 -18.87 0.65 0.50
CA LYS A 118 -18.12 1.51 -0.42
C LYS A 118 -19.01 2.37 -1.33
N ASP A 119 -20.24 1.93 -1.59
CA ASP A 119 -21.14 2.61 -2.53
C ASP A 119 -21.78 3.85 -1.89
N ASP A 120 -21.86 3.90 -0.55
CA ASP A 120 -22.34 5.05 0.22
C ASP A 120 -21.29 6.18 0.32
N LEU A 121 -20.01 5.88 0.09
CA LEU A 121 -18.93 6.86 0.18
C LEU A 121 -18.91 7.77 -1.05
N ASN A 122 -18.77 9.08 -0.91
CA ASN A 122 -18.56 9.96 -2.08
C ASN A 122 -17.20 9.72 -2.72
N GLN A 123 -16.16 9.61 -1.90
CA GLN A 123 -14.79 9.33 -2.31
C GLN A 123 -14.22 8.19 -1.46
N PHE A 124 -13.44 7.34 -2.11
CA PHE A 124 -12.68 6.28 -1.44
C PHE A 124 -11.40 6.04 -2.24
N TYR A 125 -10.32 6.70 -1.83
CA TYR A 125 -9.04 6.67 -2.53
C TYR A 125 -7.97 6.04 -1.65
N LEU A 126 -7.24 5.06 -2.20
CA LEU A 126 -6.02 4.57 -1.58
C LEU A 126 -4.96 5.66 -1.73
N ILE A 127 -4.29 6.00 -0.64
CA ILE A 127 -3.11 6.87 -0.63
C ILE A 127 -2.04 6.14 0.19
N ASN A 128 -1.08 5.56 -0.53
CA ASN A 128 0.03 4.89 0.11
C ASN A 128 1.27 5.75 0.02
N PHE A 129 1.77 6.17 1.18
CA PHE A 129 2.88 7.12 1.27
C PHE A 129 4.21 6.56 0.82
N ARG A 130 4.36 5.24 0.78
CA ARG A 130 5.63 4.58 0.53
C ARG A 130 5.43 3.12 0.15
N ASN A 131 5.88 2.76 -1.04
CA ASN A 131 5.73 1.43 -1.65
C ASN A 131 6.94 1.12 -2.53
N CYS A 132 6.97 -0.12 -3.05
CA CYS A 132 7.96 -0.60 -4.03
C CYS A 132 9.40 -0.25 -3.65
N TYR A 133 9.82 -0.56 -2.42
CA TYR A 133 11.22 -0.39 -2.03
C TYR A 133 12.16 -0.98 -3.07
N GLN A 134 13.12 -0.21 -3.55
CA GLN A 134 14.10 -0.65 -4.54
C GLN A 134 14.90 -1.85 -4.01
N ARG A 135 15.54 -1.70 -2.85
CA ARG A 135 15.97 -2.83 -2.03
C ARG A 135 15.48 -2.70 -0.60
N TYR A 136 15.54 -3.80 0.13
CA TYR A 136 15.13 -3.84 1.53
C TYR A 136 16.14 -4.60 2.38
N VAL A 137 15.98 -4.47 3.70
CA VAL A 137 16.86 -5.13 4.66
C VAL A 137 16.50 -6.60 4.82
N CYS A 138 17.50 -7.40 5.21
CA CYS A 138 17.31 -8.74 5.75
C CYS A 138 17.42 -8.65 7.27
N ALA A 139 16.40 -9.08 7.99
CA ALA A 139 16.38 -9.07 9.44
C ALA A 139 16.67 -10.46 10.02
N THR A 140 17.46 -10.47 11.09
CA THR A 140 17.76 -11.63 11.91
C THR A 140 17.85 -11.20 13.37
N ASN A 141 17.99 -12.14 14.29
CA ASN A 141 17.93 -11.88 15.72
C ASN A 141 19.11 -12.53 16.44
N SER A 142 20.01 -11.70 16.96
CA SER A 142 21.19 -12.12 17.73
C SER A 142 20.90 -12.42 19.20
N ARG A 143 19.70 -12.11 19.70
CA ARG A 143 19.31 -12.31 21.10
C ARG A 143 19.04 -13.79 21.41
N ASP A 144 18.89 -14.11 22.70
CA ASP A 144 18.58 -15.46 23.17
C ASP A 144 17.09 -15.78 23.20
N GLU A 145 16.24 -14.75 23.10
CA GLU A 145 14.78 -14.87 23.03
C GLU A 145 14.22 -14.56 21.64
N THR A 146 13.04 -15.12 21.34
CA THR A 146 12.31 -14.82 20.10
C THR A 146 11.77 -13.39 20.15
N ILE A 147 11.94 -12.63 19.07
CA ILE A 147 11.34 -11.30 18.90
C ILE A 147 10.28 -11.30 17.78
N TYR A 148 9.28 -10.43 17.94
CA TYR A 148 8.16 -10.28 17.01
C TYR A 148 8.22 -8.88 16.40
N THR A 149 8.28 -8.81 15.06
CA THR A 149 8.59 -7.57 14.34
C THR A 149 7.65 -7.38 13.15
N TYR A 150 7.77 -6.23 12.47
CA TYR A 150 7.08 -6.00 11.19
C TYR A 150 7.57 -6.92 10.06
N MET A 151 8.69 -7.61 10.24
CA MET A 151 9.20 -8.64 9.31
C MET A 151 8.80 -10.05 9.74
N GLY A 152 7.94 -10.18 10.75
CA GLY A 152 7.51 -11.44 11.33
C GLY A 152 8.34 -11.88 12.53
N LYS A 153 8.30 -13.18 12.81
CA LYS A 153 8.95 -13.82 13.96
C LYS A 153 10.43 -14.07 13.66
N LEU A 154 11.32 -13.55 14.49
CA LEU A 154 12.76 -13.79 14.41
C LEU A 154 13.21 -14.66 15.59
N LEU A 155 13.77 -15.83 15.27
CA LEU A 155 14.22 -16.84 16.20
C LEU A 155 15.57 -16.45 16.85
N PRO A 156 15.81 -16.87 18.10
CA PRO A 156 17.06 -16.62 18.80
C PRO A 156 18.31 -17.03 18.02
N ARG A 157 19.45 -16.41 18.35
CA ARG A 157 20.80 -16.80 17.92
C ARG A 157 20.89 -17.06 16.41
N PHE A 158 20.34 -16.14 15.63
CA PHE A 158 20.32 -16.19 14.16
C PHE A 158 19.60 -17.41 13.58
N GLY A 159 18.63 -17.98 14.32
CA GLY A 159 17.93 -19.20 13.91
C GLY A 159 17.08 -19.07 12.64
N ASN A 160 16.80 -17.85 12.20
CA ASN A 160 16.25 -17.56 10.88
C ASN A 160 16.65 -16.16 10.38
N ALA A 161 16.36 -15.93 9.10
CA ALA A 161 16.43 -14.63 8.46
C ALA A 161 15.12 -14.38 7.71
N THR A 162 14.62 -13.15 7.76
CA THR A 162 13.43 -12.70 7.03
C THR A 162 13.80 -11.51 6.16
N PHE A 163 13.38 -11.52 4.91
CA PHE A 163 13.60 -10.42 3.96
C PHE A 163 12.29 -10.13 3.22
N ALA A 164 12.22 -8.95 2.61
CA ALA A 164 11.08 -8.54 1.80
C ALA A 164 11.57 -7.93 0.49
N GLY A 165 10.80 -8.13 -0.58
CA GLY A 165 11.16 -7.70 -1.93
C GLY A 165 10.69 -8.74 -2.94
N THR A 166 10.69 -8.36 -4.21
CA THR A 166 10.36 -9.27 -5.32
C THR A 166 11.54 -9.48 -6.28
N GLY A 167 12.75 -9.22 -5.79
CA GLY A 167 14.01 -9.49 -6.51
C GLY A 167 13.99 -8.91 -7.92
N GLU A 168 14.30 -9.75 -8.89
CA GLU A 168 14.33 -9.45 -10.33
C GLU A 168 12.98 -8.99 -10.90
N LEU A 169 11.86 -9.13 -10.18
CA LEU A 169 10.53 -8.61 -10.60
C LEU A 169 10.25 -7.20 -10.07
N ASN A 170 11.08 -6.67 -9.19
CA ASN A 170 10.84 -5.39 -8.52
C ASN A 170 10.86 -4.22 -9.53
N PRO A 171 9.82 -3.38 -9.56
CA PRO A 171 9.77 -2.23 -10.46
C PRO A 171 10.98 -1.30 -10.38
N LEU A 172 11.38 -0.89 -9.18
CA LEU A 172 12.47 0.07 -8.99
C LEU A 172 13.86 -0.57 -9.17
N MET A 173 13.98 -1.90 -9.11
CA MET A 173 15.22 -2.57 -9.50
C MET A 173 15.38 -2.66 -11.01
N ASN A 174 14.27 -2.72 -11.74
CA ASN A 174 14.25 -2.77 -13.20
C ASN A 174 14.29 -1.36 -13.84
N ASP A 175 14.06 -0.30 -13.06
CA ASP A 175 14.29 1.11 -13.43
C ASP A 175 14.99 1.87 -12.28
N PRO A 176 16.27 1.52 -11.98
CA PRO A 176 16.97 2.01 -10.78
C PRO A 176 17.31 3.51 -10.82
N ASP A 177 17.30 4.11 -12.01
CA ASP A 177 17.63 5.51 -12.26
C ASP A 177 16.38 6.36 -12.54
N TYR A 178 15.17 5.80 -12.39
CA TYR A 178 13.89 6.48 -12.58
C TYR A 178 13.74 7.09 -14.00
N GLU A 179 14.21 6.39 -15.03
CA GLU A 179 14.10 6.83 -16.43
C GLU A 179 12.64 6.84 -16.91
N THR A 180 11.80 5.97 -16.35
CA THR A 180 10.41 5.74 -16.77
C THR A 180 9.40 5.84 -15.62
N ILE A 181 9.84 5.64 -14.38
CA ILE A 181 9.00 5.70 -13.18
C ILE A 181 9.13 7.06 -12.51
N GLY A 182 8.07 7.87 -12.55
CA GLY A 182 8.01 9.18 -11.91
C GLY A 182 6.58 9.65 -11.67
N VAL A 183 6.41 10.89 -11.23
CA VAL A 183 5.07 11.47 -11.00
C VAL A 183 4.24 11.41 -12.29
N GLY A 184 3.03 10.87 -12.19
CA GLY A 184 2.12 10.71 -13.33
C GLY A 184 2.22 9.36 -14.05
N THR A 185 3.22 8.52 -13.75
CA THR A 185 3.31 7.17 -14.30
C THR A 185 2.06 6.37 -13.93
N ARG A 186 1.41 5.79 -14.95
CA ARG A 186 0.25 4.91 -14.79
C ARG A 186 0.72 3.53 -14.36
N ILE A 187 0.09 3.00 -13.32
CA ILE A 187 0.47 1.74 -12.71
C ILE A 187 -0.75 0.84 -12.52
N PHE A 188 -0.51 -0.46 -12.45
CA PHE A 188 -1.45 -1.39 -11.85
C PHE A 188 -1.36 -1.24 -10.32
N LEU A 189 -2.47 -0.94 -9.65
CA LEU A 189 -2.54 -0.77 -8.21
C LEU A 189 -3.83 -1.41 -7.69
N GLY A 190 -3.70 -2.44 -6.85
CA GLY A 190 -4.85 -3.06 -6.18
C GLY A 190 -5.89 -3.66 -7.12
N GLY A 191 -5.52 -4.10 -8.32
CA GLY A 191 -6.46 -4.67 -9.30
C GLY A 191 -7.03 -3.68 -10.32
N THR A 192 -6.65 -2.39 -10.25
CA THR A 192 -7.13 -1.35 -11.16
C THR A 192 -5.99 -0.41 -11.56
N GLN A 193 -6.30 0.62 -12.36
CA GLN A 193 -5.33 1.67 -12.68
C GLN A 193 -5.12 2.60 -11.48
N GLY A 194 -3.85 2.85 -11.15
CA GLY A 194 -3.40 3.87 -10.21
C GLY A 194 -2.32 4.76 -10.83
N TYR A 195 -1.76 5.63 -9.99
CA TYR A 195 -0.72 6.58 -10.40
C TYR A 195 0.36 6.69 -9.34
N VAL A 196 1.60 6.89 -9.78
CA VAL A 196 2.66 7.46 -8.95
C VAL A 196 2.39 8.95 -8.78
N ILE A 197 2.37 9.43 -7.53
CA ILE A 197 2.05 10.82 -7.18
C ILE A 197 3.19 11.55 -6.47
N GLY A 198 4.30 10.86 -6.21
CA GLY A 198 5.47 11.43 -5.55
C GLY A 198 6.51 10.34 -5.25
N GLU A 199 7.64 10.76 -4.72
CA GLU A 199 8.76 9.91 -4.30
C GLU A 199 8.43 9.07 -3.07
N GLY A 200 7.52 9.54 -2.22
CA GLY A 200 7.14 8.83 -1.00
C GLY A 200 8.08 9.03 0.17
N THR A 201 7.63 8.61 1.35
CA THR A 201 8.39 8.83 2.58
C THR A 201 9.60 7.90 2.66
N GLN A 202 10.66 8.35 3.33
CA GLN A 202 11.94 7.62 3.45
C GLN A 202 12.58 7.24 2.10
N HIS A 203 12.29 8.01 1.05
CA HIS A 203 12.90 7.84 -0.26
C HIS A 203 14.40 8.16 -0.19
N ASP A 204 15.26 7.16 -0.41
CA ASP A 204 16.72 7.32 -0.40
C ASP A 204 17.38 6.54 -1.56
N PRO A 205 17.27 7.07 -2.80
CA PRO A 205 17.73 6.40 -4.01
C PRO A 205 19.26 6.33 -4.07
N LYS A 206 19.98 7.27 -3.45
CA LYS A 206 21.45 7.29 -3.42
C LYS A 206 22.02 6.06 -2.72
N ASN A 207 21.32 5.57 -1.70
CA ASN A 207 21.66 4.33 -1.01
C ASN A 207 20.79 3.15 -1.47
N GLY A 208 20.17 3.21 -2.66
CA GLY A 208 19.34 2.14 -3.21
C GLY A 208 18.07 1.80 -2.41
N TYR A 209 17.67 2.66 -1.46
CA TYR A 209 16.42 2.55 -0.69
C TYR A 209 15.35 3.48 -1.27
N GLY A 210 15.28 3.53 -2.60
CA GLY A 210 14.23 4.23 -3.33
C GLY A 210 12.84 3.70 -3.01
N THR A 211 11.85 4.59 -3.01
CA THR A 211 10.42 4.27 -2.81
C THR A 211 9.56 5.11 -3.74
N ILE A 212 8.25 4.84 -3.77
CA ILE A 212 7.25 5.66 -4.47
C ILE A 212 5.98 5.86 -3.63
N MET A 213 5.38 7.04 -3.76
CA MET A 213 4.02 7.34 -3.30
C MET A 213 3.02 7.05 -4.41
N VAL A 214 1.92 6.38 -4.08
CA VAL A 214 0.91 6.00 -5.08
C VAL A 214 -0.51 6.33 -4.62
N ARG A 215 -1.38 6.57 -5.60
CA ARG A 215 -2.82 6.78 -5.42
C ARG A 215 -3.63 5.88 -6.36
N GLY A 216 -4.75 5.37 -5.86
CA GLY A 216 -5.74 4.66 -6.68
C GLY A 216 -7.19 4.81 -6.17
N ASP A 217 -8.15 4.42 -6.99
CA ASP A 217 -9.59 4.42 -6.67
C ASP A 217 -10.00 3.08 -6.04
N CYS A 218 -10.21 3.07 -4.72
CA CYS A 218 -10.56 1.86 -3.98
C CYS A 218 -11.91 1.28 -4.40
N LYS A 219 -12.86 2.09 -4.90
CA LYS A 219 -14.17 1.57 -5.32
C LYS A 219 -14.04 0.55 -6.46
N LYS A 220 -12.99 0.69 -7.27
CA LYS A 220 -12.67 -0.16 -8.43
C LYS A 220 -11.59 -1.22 -8.14
N MET A 221 -11.03 -1.23 -6.93
CA MET A 221 -10.01 -2.22 -6.55
C MET A 221 -10.61 -3.61 -6.33
N ASN A 222 -9.74 -4.62 -6.33
CA ASN A 222 -10.09 -6.00 -6.12
C ASN A 222 -9.39 -6.55 -4.85
N PRO A 223 -10.11 -7.20 -3.92
CA PRO A 223 -9.53 -7.71 -2.67
C PRO A 223 -8.50 -8.83 -2.88
N LYS A 224 -8.36 -9.38 -4.09
CA LYS A 224 -7.22 -10.26 -4.43
C LYS A 224 -5.88 -9.53 -4.34
N PHE A 225 -5.85 -8.22 -4.57
CA PHE A 225 -4.63 -7.41 -4.61
C PHE A 225 -4.53 -6.38 -3.47
N ILE A 226 -5.53 -6.30 -2.60
CA ILE A 226 -5.54 -5.52 -1.37
C ILE A 226 -6.03 -6.41 -0.24
N ARG A 227 -5.17 -6.71 0.73
CA ARG A 227 -5.48 -7.65 1.81
C ARG A 227 -5.08 -7.08 3.16
N GLY A 228 -6.03 -6.93 4.07
CA GLY A 228 -5.74 -6.74 5.48
C GLY A 228 -4.97 -7.94 6.02
N ALA A 229 -4.00 -7.67 6.89
CA ALA A 229 -3.23 -8.72 7.55
C ALA A 229 -2.84 -8.31 8.96
N ALA A 230 -2.44 -9.29 9.76
CA ALA A 230 -1.88 -9.08 11.08
C ALA A 230 -0.61 -9.90 11.27
N PHE A 231 0.40 -9.28 11.86
CA PHE A 231 1.61 -9.96 12.30
C PHE A 231 1.54 -10.21 13.79
N THR A 232 1.70 -11.49 14.17
CA THR A 232 1.64 -11.96 15.55
C THR A 232 2.47 -11.08 16.47
N LYS A 233 1.83 -10.49 17.49
CA LYS A 233 2.45 -9.61 18.51
C LYS A 233 3.14 -8.35 17.97
N TYR A 234 2.97 -8.00 16.69
CA TYR A 234 3.46 -6.74 16.14
C TYR A 234 2.32 -5.76 15.86
N GLY A 235 1.29 -6.19 15.12
CA GLY A 235 0.12 -5.37 14.81
C GLY A 235 -0.47 -5.66 13.43
N THR A 236 -1.41 -4.83 13.01
CA THR A 236 -2.08 -4.96 11.70
C THR A 236 -1.35 -4.21 10.60
N THR A 237 -1.53 -4.66 9.36
CA THR A 237 -0.96 -4.09 8.14
C THR A 237 -1.87 -4.37 6.96
N MET A 238 -1.42 -4.04 5.75
CA MET A 238 -2.12 -4.32 4.51
C MET A 238 -1.12 -4.75 3.42
N TYR A 239 -1.41 -5.85 2.74
CA TYR A 239 -0.69 -6.26 1.54
C TYR A 239 -1.27 -5.56 0.32
N VAL A 240 -0.38 -5.06 -0.52
CA VAL A 240 -0.74 -4.22 -1.68
C VAL A 240 -0.03 -4.73 -2.92
N GLY A 241 -0.81 -5.02 -3.95
CA GLY A 241 -0.33 -5.39 -5.28
C GLY A 241 -0.08 -4.17 -6.14
N ILE A 242 1.16 -4.04 -6.63
CA ILE A 242 1.58 -2.97 -7.54
C ILE A 242 2.27 -3.61 -8.74
N GLY A 243 1.94 -3.15 -9.93
CA GLY A 243 2.64 -3.49 -11.16
C GLY A 243 2.97 -2.24 -11.95
N ILE A 244 4.16 -2.17 -12.51
CA ILE A 244 4.60 -1.01 -13.28
C ILE A 244 5.12 -1.49 -14.64
N PRO A 245 4.53 -1.04 -15.76
CA PRO A 245 5.08 -1.32 -17.07
C PRO A 245 6.33 -0.44 -17.30
N ILE A 246 7.44 -1.06 -17.68
CA ILE A 246 8.66 -0.35 -18.07
C ILE A 246 8.74 -0.38 -19.59
N PRO A 247 8.51 0.76 -20.28
CA PRO A 247 8.70 0.85 -21.71
C PRO A 247 10.20 0.76 -22.04
N ILE A 248 10.55 -0.02 -23.05
CA ILE A 248 11.93 -0.22 -23.47
C ILE A 248 12.30 0.86 -24.50
N LEU A 249 12.72 2.02 -23.98
CA LEU A 249 13.02 3.20 -24.80
C LEU A 249 14.46 3.23 -25.31
N ASN A 250 15.36 2.48 -24.66
CA ASN A 250 16.75 2.39 -25.03
C ASN A 250 17.35 1.04 -24.61
N ILE A 251 18.53 0.71 -25.14
CA ILE A 251 19.22 -0.55 -24.86
C ILE A 251 19.65 -0.69 -23.38
N GLY A 252 19.85 0.44 -22.69
CA GLY A 252 20.14 0.46 -21.25
C GLY A 252 18.96 -0.04 -20.42
N LEU A 253 17.73 0.38 -20.74
CA LEU A 253 16.51 -0.15 -20.14
C LEU A 253 16.31 -1.64 -20.43
N ALA A 254 16.63 -2.10 -21.65
CA ALA A 254 16.62 -3.53 -21.96
C ALA A 254 17.60 -4.33 -21.07
N ARG A 255 18.78 -3.77 -20.78
CA ARG A 255 19.75 -4.38 -19.85
C ARG A 255 19.25 -4.36 -18.40
N LYS A 256 18.75 -3.23 -17.92
CA LYS A 256 18.23 -3.06 -16.54
C LYS A 256 17.03 -3.95 -16.25
N THR A 257 16.20 -4.21 -17.25
CA THR A 257 15.03 -5.10 -17.13
C THR A 257 15.36 -6.59 -17.32
N ALA A 258 16.64 -6.92 -17.53
CA ALA A 258 17.15 -8.27 -17.70
C ALA A 258 17.90 -8.82 -16.48
N ILE A 259 17.99 -8.05 -15.38
CA ILE A 259 18.65 -8.47 -14.13
C ILE A 259 18.06 -9.78 -13.59
N ARG A 260 18.90 -10.57 -12.94
CA ARG A 260 18.54 -11.83 -12.27
C ARG A 260 18.67 -11.71 -10.76
N ASP A 261 18.01 -12.60 -10.04
CA ASP A 261 18.13 -12.68 -8.57
C ASP A 261 19.54 -13.04 -8.09
N GLU A 262 20.36 -13.66 -8.95
CA GLU A 262 21.74 -14.06 -8.64
C GLU A 262 22.78 -12.93 -8.79
N GLU A 263 22.37 -11.79 -9.36
CA GLU A 263 23.18 -10.58 -9.59
C GLU A 263 22.98 -9.54 -8.48
#